data_AF-A0A9D2C9E1-F1
#
_entry.id   AF-A0A9D2C9E1-F1
#
_cell.length_a   1.000
_cell.length_b   1.000
_cell.length_c   1.000
_cell.angle_alpha   90.00
_cell.angle_beta   90.00
_cell.angle_gamma   90.00
#
_symmetry.space_group_name_H-M   'P 1'
#
loop_
_entity.id
_entity.type
_entity.pdbx_description
1 polymer ?
#
loop_
_entity_poly.entity_id
_entity_poly.type
_entity_poly.pdbx_seq_one_letter_code
_entity_poly.pdbx_strand_id
1 'polypeptide(L)'
;NGGYHAAKDDQAQIEARITQLTQLLRTAKVSDAPKASGTVEPGTVVRATIAGEEEKFLVGNREIMEPGDNLDVYSESSPLGAAIVGLKIGDKTSYEAPNGKQISVEVLDVETYRG
;
A
#
# COMPACT_ATOMS: atom_id res chain seq x y z
N ASN A 1 -42.68 -20.69 1.73
CA ASN A 1 -41.63 -20.29 2.69
C ASN A 1 -40.38 -19.82 1.94
N GLY A 2 -40.38 -18.60 1.41
CA GLY A 2 -39.23 -18.02 0.68
C GLY A 2 -38.35 -17.09 1.53
N GLY A 3 -38.90 -16.51 2.61
CA GLY A 3 -38.16 -15.57 3.47
C GLY A 3 -37.07 -16.20 4.33
N TYR A 4 -37.17 -17.49 4.65
CA TYR A 4 -36.16 -18.20 5.46
C TYR A 4 -34.85 -18.46 4.69
N HIS A 5 -34.93 -18.55 3.36
CA HIS A 5 -33.75 -18.71 2.51
C HIS A 5 -33.03 -17.37 2.32
N ALA A 6 -33.77 -16.28 2.05
CA ALA A 6 -33.20 -14.95 1.92
C ALA A 6 -32.50 -14.48 3.21
N ALA A 7 -33.12 -14.67 4.38
CA ALA A 7 -32.51 -14.28 5.66
C ALA A 7 -31.21 -15.05 5.99
N LYS A 8 -31.09 -16.30 5.51
CA LYS A 8 -29.91 -17.13 5.75
C LYS A 8 -28.74 -16.74 4.83
N ASP A 9 -29.04 -16.37 3.58
CA ASP A 9 -28.02 -15.86 2.65
C ASP A 9 -27.51 -14.48 3.09
N ASP A 10 -28.41 -13.59 3.52
CA ASP A 10 -28.04 -12.27 4.06
C ASP A 10 -27.18 -12.41 5.33
N GLN A 11 -27.53 -13.34 6.24
CA GLN A 11 -26.72 -13.63 7.42
C GLN A 11 -25.33 -14.15 7.05
N ALA A 12 -25.22 -15.04 6.07
CA ALA A 12 -23.94 -15.55 5.61
C ALA A 12 -23.04 -14.45 4.99
N GLN A 13 -23.64 -13.50 4.24
CA GLN A 13 -22.90 -12.34 3.71
C GLN A 13 -22.42 -11.41 4.82
N ILE A 14 -23.27 -11.17 5.84
CA ILE A 14 -22.90 -10.35 7.00
C ILE A 14 -21.77 -11.01 7.79
N GLU A 15 -21.84 -12.31 8.04
CA GLU A 15 -20.77 -13.06 8.74
C GLU A 15 -19.47 -13.09 7.94
N ALA A 16 -19.53 -13.21 6.61
CA ALA A 16 -18.37 -13.08 5.74
C ALA A 16 -17.76 -11.68 5.82
N ARG A 17 -18.60 -10.63 5.85
CA ARG A 17 -18.14 -9.25 6.00
C ARG A 17 -17.53 -8.98 7.37
N ILE A 18 -18.13 -9.49 8.45
CA ILE A 18 -17.58 -9.40 9.81
C ILE A 18 -16.23 -10.09 9.88
N THR A 19 -16.10 -11.29 9.29
CA THR A 19 -14.84 -12.04 9.27
C THR A 19 -13.76 -11.26 8.52
N GLN A 20 -14.08 -10.72 7.34
CA GLN A 20 -13.18 -9.89 6.55
C GLN A 20 -12.71 -8.66 7.34
N LEU A 21 -13.65 -7.91 7.95
CA LEU A 21 -13.34 -6.70 8.73
C LEU A 21 -12.51 -7.04 9.97
N THR A 22 -12.83 -8.14 10.66
CA THR A 22 -12.07 -8.61 11.83
C THR A 22 -10.65 -8.99 11.45
N GLN A 23 -10.47 -9.58 10.27
CA GLN A 23 -9.14 -9.93 9.78
C GLN A 23 -8.33 -8.68 9.44
N LEU A 24 -8.94 -7.70 8.79
CA LEU A 24 -8.35 -6.38 8.51
C LEU A 24 -7.90 -5.68 9.80
N LEU A 25 -8.76 -5.62 10.81
CA LEU A 25 -8.46 -5.03 12.12
C LEU A 25 -7.33 -5.76 12.87
N ARG A 26 -7.21 -7.08 12.69
CA ARG A 26 -6.14 -7.89 13.32
C ARG A 26 -4.80 -7.73 12.62
N THR A 27 -4.79 -7.50 11.32
CA THR A 27 -3.55 -7.35 10.53
C THR A 27 -3.10 -5.90 10.40
N ALA A 28 -3.95 -4.93 10.76
CA ALA A 28 -3.58 -3.52 10.82
C ALA A 28 -2.51 -3.32 11.90
N LYS A 29 -1.24 -3.44 11.50
CA LYS A 29 -0.11 -2.97 12.30
C LYS A 29 -0.18 -1.44 12.33
N VAL A 30 -0.78 -0.91 13.39
CA VAL A 30 -0.53 0.47 13.82
C VAL A 30 0.85 0.46 14.47
N SER A 31 1.88 0.62 13.65
CA SER A 31 3.24 0.88 14.13
C SER A 31 3.59 2.31 13.73
N ASP A 32 4.31 3.02 14.59
CA ASP A 32 4.85 4.33 14.23
C ASP A 32 5.62 4.23 12.91
N ALA A 33 5.49 5.25 12.06
CA ALA A 33 6.21 5.30 10.80
C ALA A 33 7.72 5.09 11.05
N PRO A 34 8.37 4.18 10.32
CA PRO A 34 9.77 3.89 10.55
C PRO A 34 10.63 5.14 10.38
N LYS A 35 11.65 5.28 11.24
CA LYS A 35 12.68 6.30 11.02
C LYS A 35 13.42 5.97 9.73
N ALA A 36 13.46 6.90 8.79
CA ALA A 36 14.08 6.72 7.50
C ALA A 36 15.55 6.38 7.71
N SER A 37 15.92 5.20 7.22
CA SER A 37 17.28 4.66 7.24
C SER A 37 17.96 4.78 5.86
N GLY A 38 17.28 5.41 4.89
CA GLY A 38 17.65 5.43 3.48
C GLY A 38 17.22 4.18 2.71
N THR A 39 16.49 3.27 3.34
CA THR A 39 15.87 2.08 2.73
C THR A 39 14.35 2.24 2.70
N VAL A 40 13.73 1.84 1.58
CA VAL A 40 12.27 1.85 1.42
C VAL A 40 11.64 0.77 2.29
N GLU A 41 10.73 1.19 3.18
CA GLU A 41 9.97 0.33 4.09
C GLU A 41 8.48 0.74 4.09
N PRO A 42 7.55 -0.16 4.44
CA PRO A 42 6.17 0.22 4.68
C PRO A 42 6.07 1.33 5.74
N GLY A 43 5.33 2.39 5.44
CA GLY A 43 5.22 3.61 6.25
C GLY A 43 6.26 4.69 5.90
N THR A 44 7.10 4.50 4.88
CA THR A 44 7.99 5.56 4.37
C THR A 44 7.39 6.31 3.19
N VAL A 45 7.74 7.58 3.08
CA VAL A 45 7.45 8.40 1.89
C VAL A 45 8.65 8.30 0.95
N VAL A 46 8.39 7.88 -0.28
CA VAL A 46 9.41 7.66 -1.30
C VAL A 46 9.29 8.72 -2.37
N ARG A 47 10.43 9.28 -2.79
CA ARG A 47 10.55 10.02 -4.05
C ARG A 47 11.27 9.13 -5.05
N ALA A 48 10.67 8.90 -6.21
CA ALA A 48 11.24 8.03 -7.23
C ALA A 48 10.98 8.56 -8.64
N THR A 49 11.87 8.25 -9.57
CA THR A 49 11.59 8.42 -11.00
C THR A 49 10.89 7.17 -11.51
N ILE A 50 9.62 7.28 -11.93
CA ILE A 50 8.80 6.20 -12.49
C ILE A 50 8.52 6.53 -13.95
N ALA A 51 8.87 5.63 -14.87
CA ALA A 51 8.72 5.86 -16.31
C ALA A 51 9.34 7.18 -16.85
N GLY A 52 10.31 7.76 -16.13
CA GLY A 52 10.95 9.02 -16.47
C GLY A 52 10.35 10.26 -15.80
N GLU A 53 9.29 10.12 -15.02
CA GLU A 53 8.66 11.20 -14.27
C GLU A 53 8.95 11.06 -12.78
N GLU A 54 9.20 12.17 -12.08
CA GLU A 54 9.41 12.14 -10.63
C GLU A 54 8.08 12.15 -9.88
N GLU A 55 7.91 11.18 -8.99
CA GLU A 55 6.71 11.01 -8.16
C GLU A 55 7.08 10.92 -6.68
N LYS A 56 6.19 11.42 -5.81
CA LYS A 56 6.31 11.32 -4.35
C LYS A 56 5.06 10.66 -3.78
N PHE A 57 5.24 9.55 -3.06
CA PHE A 57 4.13 8.72 -2.58
C PHE A 57 4.46 8.01 -1.27
N LEU A 58 3.43 7.57 -0.55
CA LEU A 58 3.53 6.75 0.65
C LEU A 58 3.47 5.27 0.28
N VAL A 59 4.42 4.48 0.79
CA VAL A 59 4.36 3.01 0.68
C VAL A 59 3.59 2.46 1.88
N GLY A 60 2.43 1.84 1.65
CA GLY A 60 1.62 1.26 2.73
C GLY A 60 0.13 1.21 2.42
N ASN A 61 -0.69 1.27 3.47
CA ASN A 61 -2.15 1.31 3.35
C ASN A 61 -2.64 2.76 3.47
N ARG A 62 -3.71 3.11 2.74
CA ARG A 62 -4.33 4.44 2.79
C ARG A 62 -4.88 4.80 4.16
N GLU A 63 -5.16 3.80 5.01
CA GLU A 63 -5.53 4.01 6.42
C GLU A 63 -4.40 4.62 7.27
N ILE A 64 -3.15 4.65 6.77
CA ILE A 64 -2.00 5.26 7.46
C ILE A 64 -1.97 6.78 7.23
N MET A 65 -2.61 7.29 6.16
CA MET A 65 -2.61 8.73 5.88
C MET A 65 -3.46 9.51 6.88
N GLU A 66 -2.94 10.64 7.35
CA GLU A 66 -3.70 11.61 8.12
C GLU A 66 -4.73 12.37 7.26
N PRO A 67 -5.90 12.73 7.83
CA PRO A 67 -6.89 13.52 7.12
C PRO A 67 -6.32 14.88 6.67
N GLY A 68 -6.24 15.09 5.35
CA GLY A 68 -5.74 16.33 4.76
C GLY A 68 -4.47 16.17 3.92
N ASP A 69 -3.82 15.01 4.01
CA ASP A 69 -2.71 14.68 3.13
C ASP A 69 -3.16 14.35 1.70
N ASN A 70 -2.37 14.81 0.73
CA ASN A 70 -2.59 14.62 -0.70
C ASN A 70 -1.51 13.73 -1.36
N LEU A 71 -0.86 12.86 -0.59
CA LEU A 71 0.09 11.89 -1.14
C LEU A 71 -0.65 10.72 -1.77
N ASP A 72 -0.16 10.26 -2.92
CA ASP A 72 -0.57 8.96 -3.45
C ASP A 72 -0.08 7.83 -2.53
N VAL A 73 -0.83 6.73 -2.48
CA VAL A 73 -0.50 5.57 -1.65
C VAL A 73 -0.43 4.33 -2.51
N TYR A 74 0.71 3.64 -2.42
CA TYR A 74 0.92 2.35 -3.06
C TYR A 74 1.12 1.28 -2.00
N SER A 75 0.36 0.19 -2.10
CA SER A 75 0.53 -0.93 -1.18
C SER A 75 1.85 -1.64 -1.40
N GLU A 76 2.43 -2.17 -0.32
CA GLU A 76 3.60 -3.05 -0.36
C GLU A 76 3.39 -4.29 -1.25
N SER A 77 2.13 -4.71 -1.41
CA SER A 77 1.73 -5.84 -2.26
C SER A 77 1.49 -5.46 -3.73
N SER A 78 1.53 -4.18 -4.08
CA SER A 78 1.38 -3.73 -5.46
C SER A 78 2.64 -4.07 -6.28
N PRO A 79 2.57 -4.16 -7.63
CA PRO A 79 3.75 -4.40 -8.45
C PRO A 79 4.90 -3.40 -8.20
N LEU A 80 4.55 -2.12 -8.02
CA LEU A 80 5.52 -1.08 -7.66
C LEU A 80 6.09 -1.32 -6.26
N GLY A 81 5.22 -1.47 -5.25
CA GLY A 81 5.63 -1.67 -3.85
C GLY A 81 6.55 -2.90 -3.69
N ALA A 82 6.17 -4.03 -4.27
CA ALA A 82 6.94 -5.26 -4.22
C ALA A 82 8.32 -5.13 -4.91
N ALA A 83 8.45 -4.26 -5.92
CA ALA A 83 9.70 -4.04 -6.61
C ALA A 83 10.65 -3.09 -5.88
N ILE A 84 10.14 -2.17 -5.05
CA ILE A 84 10.95 -1.12 -4.39
C ILE A 84 11.20 -1.37 -2.90
N VAL A 85 10.36 -2.15 -2.21
CA VAL A 85 10.54 -2.43 -0.77
C VAL A 85 11.90 -3.11 -0.55
N GLY A 86 12.69 -2.55 0.37
CA GLY A 86 14.05 -3.00 0.68
C GLY A 86 15.15 -2.37 -0.18
N LEU A 87 14.80 -1.60 -1.23
CA LEU A 87 15.79 -0.83 -2.00
C LEU A 87 16.27 0.40 -1.24
N LYS A 88 17.48 0.85 -1.57
CA LYS A 88 18.10 2.04 -1.01
C LYS A 88 18.02 3.23 -1.97
N ILE A 89 18.25 4.43 -1.44
CA ILE A 89 18.44 5.63 -2.26
C ILE A 89 19.54 5.40 -3.31
N GLY A 90 19.21 5.65 -4.57
CA GLY A 90 20.06 5.44 -5.75
C GLY A 90 19.86 4.09 -6.45
N ASP A 91 19.14 3.16 -5.84
CA ASP A 91 18.86 1.86 -6.47
C ASP A 91 17.83 1.99 -7.60
N LYS A 92 18.00 1.14 -8.62
CA LYS A 92 17.13 1.09 -9.80
C LYS A 92 16.51 -0.30 -9.93
N THR A 93 15.25 -0.33 -10.34
CA THR A 93 14.49 -1.55 -10.57
C THR A 93 13.50 -1.36 -11.71
N SER A 94 12.71 -2.38 -11.99
CA SER A 94 11.57 -2.28 -12.90
C SER A 94 10.47 -3.24 -12.45
N TYR A 95 9.22 -2.89 -12.73
CA TYR A 95 8.07 -3.77 -12.51
C TYR A 95 7.20 -3.86 -13.76
N GLU A 96 6.46 -4.97 -13.87
CA GLU A 96 5.49 -5.16 -14.92
C GLU A 96 4.15 -4.53 -14.52
N ALA A 97 3.68 -3.56 -15.30
CA ALA A 97 2.35 -3.01 -15.13
C ALA A 97 1.28 -4.02 -15.61
N PRO A 98 0.01 -3.91 -15.17
CA PRO A 98 -1.06 -4.84 -15.56
C PRO A 98 -1.30 -4.97 -17.07
N ASN A 99 -0.79 -4.03 -17.87
CA ASN A 99 -0.83 -4.05 -19.33
C ASN A 99 0.38 -4.76 -19.99
N GLY A 100 1.25 -5.41 -19.20
CA GLY A 100 2.44 -6.12 -19.66
C GLY A 100 3.65 -5.24 -19.97
N LYS A 101 3.57 -3.92 -19.74
CA LYS A 101 4.71 -3.02 -19.96
C LYS A 101 5.65 -3.03 -18.75
N GLN A 102 6.94 -3.13 -19.02
CA GLN A 102 7.99 -2.89 -18.04
C GLN A 102 8.12 -1.39 -17.77
N ILE A 103 7.97 -0.99 -16.51
CA ILE A 103 8.15 0.38 -16.04
C ILE A 103 9.41 0.44 -15.20
N SER A 104 10.37 1.30 -15.59
CA SER A 104 11.59 1.54 -14.83
C SER A 104 11.32 2.44 -13.62
N VAL A 105 12.01 2.15 -12.51
CA VAL A 105 11.93 2.91 -11.27
C VAL A 105 13.34 3.17 -10.73
N GLU A 106 13.58 4.39 -10.25
CA GLU A 106 14.81 4.78 -9.55
C GLU A 106 14.45 5.48 -8.24
N VAL A 107 14.96 4.99 -7.12
CA VAL A 107 14.69 5.57 -5.79
C VAL A 107 15.59 6.79 -5.61
N LEU A 108 14.99 7.98 -5.47
CA LEU A 108 15.71 9.23 -5.29
C LEU A 108 15.83 9.63 -3.83
N ASP A 109 14.84 9.30 -3.01
CA ASP A 109 14.80 9.67 -1.60
C ASP A 109 13.83 8.81 -0.79
N VAL A 110 14.10 8.69 0.51
CA VAL A 110 13.24 7.99 1.46
C VAL A 110 13.13 8.82 2.74
N GLU A 111 11.91 9.24 3.06
CA GLU A 111 11.59 10.07 4.21
C GLU A 111 10.66 9.33 5.19
N THR A 112 10.77 9.64 6.48
CA THR A 112 9.78 9.18 7.47
C THR A 112 8.48 9.91 7.23
N TYR A 113 7.38 9.17 7.10
CA TYR A 113 6.05 9.75 7.13
C TYR A 113 5.78 10.36 8.52
N ARG A 114 5.37 11.63 8.59
CA ARG A 114 5.20 12.33 9.87
C ARG A 114 3.76 12.60 10.29
N GLY A 115 2.79 12.32 9.42
CA GLY A 115 1.45 12.89 9.56
C GLY A 115 1.49 14.39 9.27
#